data_AF-A0AAV5ZCJ5-F1
#
_entry.id   AF-A0AAV5ZCJ5-F1
#
_cell.length_a   1.000
_cell.length_b   1.000
_cell.length_c   1.000
_cell.angle_alpha   90.00
_cell.angle_beta   90.00
_cell.angle_gamma   90.00
#
_symmetry.space_group_name_H-M   'P 1'
#
loop_
_entity.id
_entity.type
_entity.pdbx_description
1 polymer ?
#
loop_
_entity_poly.entity_id
_entity_poly.type
_entity_poly.pdbx_seq_one_letter_code
_entity_poly.pdbx_strand_id
1 'polypeptide(L)'
;MGRSLALLVLAVLATGCATRASYHRLTADVAALRSEVTDLRQAQEASGRDVTRTTAETRALEARLGEVSAAQTNAANEVATLRGRLDTAEGELREARARAVAATPPPASAPPTSPPPTSPRPSTPPAAAERPRAPAPRNAEQAYNVALATFRAREYGQAVLDFVDFMAKYPKHPLVANAQYWIGEAYYVQRDYRQAMTEFQKVLDVAPNSPKVPDALLKVGLCYRNLRDESRARQTWDRVAKDYPKSASATKARALLNEKASAATK
;
A
#
# COMPACT_ATOMS: atom_id res chain seq x y z
N MET A 1 -86.15 -29.31 -38.10
CA MET A 1 -85.19 -29.96 -37.18
C MET A 1 -83.72 -29.73 -37.56
N GLY A 2 -83.26 -30.00 -38.80
CA GLY A 2 -81.81 -29.97 -39.14
C GLY A 2 -81.00 -28.70 -38.78
N ARG A 3 -81.57 -27.49 -38.93
CA ARG A 3 -80.85 -26.23 -38.64
C ARG A 3 -80.45 -26.06 -37.17
N SER A 4 -81.24 -26.57 -36.22
CA SER A 4 -80.94 -26.48 -34.79
C SER A 4 -79.82 -27.45 -34.38
N LEU A 5 -79.75 -28.63 -35.01
CA LEU A 5 -78.70 -29.62 -34.74
C LEU A 5 -77.32 -29.10 -35.19
N ALA A 6 -77.26 -28.47 -36.36
CA ALA A 6 -76.02 -27.90 -36.92
C ALA A 6 -75.41 -26.82 -36.01
N LEU A 7 -76.23 -25.93 -35.45
CA LEU A 7 -75.76 -24.88 -34.53
C LEU A 7 -75.21 -25.45 -33.21
N LEU A 8 -75.83 -26.52 -32.70
CA LEU A 8 -75.42 -27.16 -31.45
C LEU A 8 -74.08 -27.89 -31.59
N VAL A 9 -73.84 -28.57 -32.71
CA VAL A 9 -72.54 -29.18 -33.05
C VAL A 9 -71.44 -28.12 -33.20
N LEU A 10 -71.74 -26.99 -33.85
CA LEU A 10 -70.77 -25.91 -34.07
C LEU A 10 -70.34 -25.24 -32.75
N ALA A 11 -71.27 -25.09 -31.80
CA ALA A 11 -70.99 -24.57 -30.47
C ALA A 11 -70.04 -25.47 -29.65
N VAL A 12 -70.26 -26.80 -29.69
CA VAL A 12 -69.41 -27.79 -29.00
C VAL A 12 -67.98 -27.81 -29.57
N LEU A 13 -67.84 -27.71 -30.89
CA LEU A 13 -66.53 -27.63 -31.55
C LEU A 13 -65.78 -26.33 -31.17
N ALA A 14 -66.47 -25.19 -31.11
CA ALA A 14 -65.89 -23.91 -30.72
C ALA A 14 -65.37 -23.90 -29.27
N THR A 15 -66.12 -24.47 -28.30
CA THR A 15 -65.65 -24.60 -26.91
C THR A 15 -64.48 -25.57 -26.76
N GLY A 16 -64.42 -26.62 -27.58
CA GLY A 16 -63.26 -27.53 -27.65
C GLY A 16 -61.97 -26.84 -28.13
N CYS A 17 -62.07 -25.93 -29.10
CA CYS A 17 -60.91 -25.14 -29.55
C CYS A 17 -60.43 -24.13 -28.50
N ALA A 18 -61.36 -23.44 -27.82
CA ALA A 18 -61.02 -22.46 -26.78
C ALA A 18 -60.37 -23.12 -25.54
N THR A 19 -60.87 -24.27 -25.10
CA THR A 19 -60.25 -25.04 -24.01
C THR A 19 -58.91 -25.63 -24.41
N ARG A 20 -58.74 -26.11 -25.65
CA ARG A 20 -57.43 -26.59 -26.16
C ARG A 20 -56.37 -25.50 -26.22
N ALA A 21 -56.71 -24.30 -26.69
CA ALA A 21 -55.79 -23.15 -26.66
C ALA A 21 -55.39 -22.76 -25.23
N SER A 22 -56.36 -22.77 -24.30
CA SER A 22 -56.14 -22.49 -22.88
C SER A 22 -55.26 -23.55 -22.21
N TYR A 23 -55.45 -24.84 -22.55
CA TYR A 23 -54.63 -25.94 -22.08
C TYR A 23 -53.18 -25.84 -22.59
N HIS A 24 -52.98 -25.55 -23.88
CA HIS A 24 -51.63 -25.36 -24.44
C HIS A 24 -50.90 -24.19 -23.76
N ARG A 25 -51.60 -23.06 -23.51
CA ARG A 25 -51.05 -21.95 -22.74
C ARG A 25 -50.64 -22.38 -21.32
N LEU A 26 -51.53 -23.05 -20.59
CA LEU A 26 -51.22 -23.56 -19.25
C LEU A 26 -50.03 -24.53 -19.23
N THR A 27 -49.90 -25.40 -20.24
CA THR A 27 -48.73 -26.30 -20.35
C THR A 27 -47.43 -25.55 -20.64
N ALA A 28 -47.49 -24.45 -21.40
CA ALA A 28 -46.33 -23.58 -21.66
C ALA A 28 -45.94 -22.80 -20.39
N ASP A 29 -46.92 -22.25 -19.66
CA ASP A 29 -46.70 -21.52 -18.41
C ASP A 29 -46.08 -22.46 -17.33
N VAL A 30 -46.56 -23.71 -17.22
CA VAL A 30 -45.97 -24.73 -16.32
C VAL A 30 -44.56 -25.15 -16.77
N ALA A 31 -44.28 -25.21 -18.07
CA ALA A 31 -42.93 -25.48 -18.57
C ALA A 31 -41.96 -24.32 -18.27
N ALA A 32 -42.41 -23.07 -18.44
CA ALA A 32 -41.63 -21.87 -18.11
C ALA A 32 -41.31 -21.80 -16.60
N LEU A 33 -42.31 -21.98 -15.74
CA LEU A 33 -42.11 -22.02 -14.28
C LEU A 33 -41.17 -23.14 -13.83
N ARG A 34 -41.19 -24.30 -14.51
CA ARG A 34 -40.22 -25.39 -14.24
C ARG A 34 -38.79 -25.02 -14.64
N SER A 35 -38.60 -24.30 -15.76
CA SER A 35 -37.30 -23.75 -16.14
C SER A 35 -36.82 -22.75 -15.09
N GLU A 36 -37.64 -21.76 -14.75
CA GLU A 36 -37.30 -20.70 -13.79
C GLU A 36 -36.94 -21.26 -12.40
N VAL A 37 -37.69 -22.26 -11.89
CA VAL A 37 -37.34 -22.98 -10.64
C VAL A 37 -36.01 -23.73 -10.75
N THR A 38 -35.65 -24.22 -11.94
CA THR A 38 -34.38 -24.91 -12.18
C THR A 38 -33.22 -23.92 -12.22
N ASP A 39 -33.41 -22.79 -12.92
CA ASP A 39 -32.43 -21.69 -13.01
C ASP A 39 -32.18 -21.05 -11.63
N LEU A 40 -33.24 -20.82 -10.84
CA LEU A 40 -33.15 -20.34 -9.45
C LEU A 40 -32.39 -21.31 -8.55
N ARG A 41 -32.60 -22.63 -8.67
CA ARG A 41 -31.85 -23.64 -7.92
C ARG A 41 -30.37 -23.63 -8.28
N GLN A 42 -30.05 -23.57 -9.58
CA GLN A 42 -28.66 -23.49 -10.05
C GLN A 42 -27.97 -22.20 -9.56
N ALA A 43 -28.67 -21.06 -9.57
CA ALA A 43 -28.18 -19.80 -9.03
C ALA A 43 -27.96 -19.87 -7.50
N GLN A 44 -28.85 -20.53 -6.76
CA GLN A 44 -28.73 -20.73 -5.32
C GLN A 44 -27.56 -21.67 -4.97
N GLU A 45 -27.33 -22.73 -5.75
CA GLU A 45 -26.15 -23.60 -5.64
C GLU A 45 -24.84 -22.89 -6.00
N ALA A 46 -24.85 -21.99 -6.99
CA ALA A 46 -23.69 -21.16 -7.32
C ALA A 46 -23.37 -20.19 -6.17
N SER A 47 -24.38 -19.49 -5.66
CA SER A 47 -24.24 -18.60 -4.50
C SER A 47 -23.74 -19.34 -3.25
N GLY A 48 -24.24 -20.55 -2.96
CA GLY A 48 -23.75 -21.40 -1.87
C GLY A 48 -22.28 -21.80 -2.02
N ARG A 49 -21.82 -22.06 -3.25
CA ARG A 49 -20.39 -22.31 -3.55
C ARG A 49 -19.54 -21.05 -3.33
N ASP A 50 -19.98 -19.88 -3.76
CA ASP A 50 -19.27 -18.61 -3.52
C ASP A 50 -19.21 -18.24 -2.03
N VAL A 51 -20.29 -18.44 -1.26
CA VAL A 51 -20.31 -18.28 0.21
C VAL A 51 -19.32 -19.24 0.87
N THR A 52 -19.26 -20.50 0.41
CA THR A 52 -18.30 -21.49 0.93
C THR A 52 -16.86 -21.10 0.61
N ARG A 53 -16.58 -20.63 -0.61
CA ARG A 53 -15.24 -20.14 -1.03
C ARG A 53 -14.82 -18.94 -0.18
N THR A 54 -15.67 -17.92 -0.08
CA THR A 54 -15.36 -16.70 0.69
C THR A 54 -15.19 -16.98 2.18
N THR A 55 -15.95 -17.91 2.76
CA THR A 55 -15.78 -18.36 4.16
C THR A 55 -14.46 -19.12 4.38
N ALA A 56 -13.95 -19.83 3.37
CA ALA A 56 -12.63 -20.45 3.44
C ALA A 56 -11.50 -19.40 3.30
N GLU A 57 -11.69 -18.41 2.42
CA GLU A 57 -10.77 -17.28 2.25
C GLU A 57 -10.67 -16.42 3.53
N THR A 58 -11.77 -16.11 4.21
CA THR A 58 -11.75 -15.35 5.47
C THR A 58 -11.02 -16.09 6.57
N ARG A 59 -11.31 -17.39 6.78
CA ARG A 59 -10.58 -18.21 7.77
C ARG A 59 -9.07 -18.29 7.47
N ALA A 60 -8.69 -18.38 6.19
CA ALA A 60 -7.28 -18.38 5.80
C ALA A 60 -6.60 -17.01 6.05
N LEU A 61 -7.34 -15.90 5.93
CA LEU A 61 -6.85 -14.57 6.30
C LEU A 61 -6.72 -14.41 7.83
N GLU A 62 -7.71 -14.88 8.60
CA GLU A 62 -7.68 -14.87 10.07
C GLU A 62 -6.50 -15.68 10.62
N ALA A 63 -6.24 -16.87 10.06
CA ALA A 63 -5.07 -17.68 10.43
C ALA A 63 -3.75 -16.94 10.17
N ARG A 64 -3.59 -16.31 9.00
CA ARG A 64 -2.40 -15.50 8.66
C ARG A 64 -2.24 -14.27 9.55
N LEU A 65 -3.34 -13.63 9.96
CA LEU A 65 -3.30 -12.54 10.93
C LEU A 65 -2.83 -13.04 12.31
N GLY A 66 -3.25 -14.23 12.73
CA GLY A 66 -2.74 -14.90 13.93
C GLY A 66 -1.23 -15.18 13.86
N GLU A 67 -0.74 -15.75 12.75
CA GLU A 67 0.69 -15.99 12.51
C GLU A 67 1.52 -14.70 12.59
N VAL A 68 1.06 -13.62 11.95
CA VAL A 68 1.73 -12.31 11.98
C VAL A 68 1.72 -11.71 13.38
N SER A 69 0.61 -11.81 14.13
CA SER A 69 0.52 -11.34 15.52
C SER A 69 1.46 -12.11 16.46
N ALA A 70 1.60 -13.42 16.26
CA ALA A 70 2.55 -14.24 17.02
C ALA A 70 4.01 -13.86 16.68
N ALA A 71 4.34 -13.70 15.40
CA ALA A 71 5.66 -13.25 14.95
C ALA A 71 6.03 -11.86 15.51
N GLN A 72 5.06 -10.92 15.54
CA GLN A 72 5.27 -9.59 16.11
C GLN A 72 5.49 -9.63 17.63
N THR A 73 4.81 -10.53 18.34
CA THR A 73 5.03 -10.74 19.79
C THR A 73 6.42 -11.32 20.06
N ASN A 74 6.86 -12.30 19.27
CA ASN A 74 8.19 -12.87 19.37
C ASN A 74 9.29 -11.83 19.10
N ALA A 75 9.14 -11.03 18.04
CA ALA A 75 10.07 -9.95 17.72
C ALA A 75 10.13 -8.88 18.82
N ALA A 76 9.00 -8.56 19.46
CA ALA A 76 8.98 -7.63 20.60
C ALA A 76 9.77 -8.18 21.80
N ASN A 77 9.62 -9.47 22.11
CA ASN A 77 10.37 -10.14 23.17
C ASN A 77 11.87 -10.23 22.87
N GLU A 78 12.24 -10.47 21.60
CA GLU A 78 13.63 -10.46 21.15
C GLU A 78 14.25 -9.06 21.28
N VAL A 79 13.54 -8.00 20.84
CA VAL A 79 13.99 -6.61 21.01
C VAL A 79 14.15 -6.23 22.49
N ALA A 80 13.24 -6.68 23.38
CA ALA A 80 13.39 -6.47 24.81
C ALA A 80 14.63 -7.17 25.38
N THR A 81 14.88 -8.41 24.94
CA THR A 81 16.06 -9.20 25.34
C THR A 81 17.37 -8.56 24.85
N LEU A 82 17.39 -8.09 23.60
CA LEU A 82 18.56 -7.40 23.03
C LEU A 82 18.85 -6.07 23.73
N ARG A 83 17.82 -5.31 24.12
CA ARG A 83 17.99 -4.10 24.94
C ARG A 83 18.61 -4.40 26.30
N GLY A 84 18.08 -5.37 27.05
CA GLY A 84 18.66 -5.74 28.35
C GLY A 84 20.12 -6.23 28.26
N ARG A 85 20.47 -6.94 27.17
CA ARG A 85 21.85 -7.32 26.87
C ARG A 85 22.75 -6.13 26.54
N LEU A 86 22.23 -5.13 25.82
CA LEU A 86 22.95 -3.89 25.52
C LEU A 86 23.19 -3.07 26.80
N ASP A 87 22.16 -2.88 27.63
CA ASP A 87 22.26 -2.15 28.90
C ASP A 87 23.33 -2.78 29.83
N THR A 88 23.37 -4.11 29.89
CA THR A 88 24.38 -4.86 30.65
C THR A 88 25.78 -4.63 30.09
N ALA A 89 25.97 -4.74 28.78
CA ALA A 89 27.27 -4.55 28.12
C ALA A 89 27.77 -3.10 28.22
N GLU A 90 26.88 -2.11 28.18
CA GLU A 90 27.23 -0.71 28.44
C GLU A 90 27.65 -0.48 29.90
N GLY A 91 27.01 -1.17 30.85
CA GLY A 91 27.41 -1.21 32.26
C GLY A 91 28.82 -1.79 32.46
N GLU A 92 29.09 -2.97 31.92
CA GLU A 92 30.41 -3.62 31.96
C GLU A 92 31.50 -2.75 31.33
N LEU A 93 31.22 -2.13 30.18
CA LEU A 93 32.15 -1.21 29.53
C LEU A 93 32.42 0.05 30.37
N ARG A 94 31.40 0.57 31.07
CA ARG A 94 31.53 1.71 31.98
C ARG A 94 32.43 1.36 33.17
N GLU A 95 32.25 0.18 33.75
CA GLU A 95 33.06 -0.31 34.86
C GLU A 95 34.50 -0.65 34.44
N ALA A 96 34.69 -1.24 33.26
CA ALA A 96 36.01 -1.49 32.69
C ALA A 96 36.77 -0.17 32.43
N ARG A 97 36.08 0.86 31.91
CA ARG A 97 36.65 2.21 31.76
C ARG A 97 36.99 2.84 33.10
N ALA A 98 36.12 2.73 34.11
CA ALA A 98 36.39 3.24 35.46
C ALA A 98 37.62 2.57 36.08
N ARG A 99 37.76 1.25 35.94
CA ARG A 99 38.96 0.50 36.37
C ARG A 99 40.22 0.91 35.62
N ALA A 100 40.15 1.14 34.31
CA ALA A 100 41.30 1.62 33.52
C ALA A 100 41.76 3.03 33.94
N VAL A 101 40.82 3.92 34.27
CA VAL A 101 41.11 5.27 34.79
C VAL A 101 41.66 5.21 36.22
N ALA A 102 41.17 4.32 37.07
CA ALA A 102 41.71 4.13 38.43
C ALA A 102 43.10 3.47 38.43
N ALA A 103 43.41 2.64 37.43
CA ALA A 103 44.70 1.98 37.26
C ALA A 103 45.74 2.87 36.54
N THR A 104 45.36 4.03 36.00
CA THR A 104 46.32 5.00 35.49
C THR A 104 46.80 5.89 36.65
N PRO A 105 48.10 5.87 37.02
CA PRO A 105 48.59 6.73 38.10
C PRO A 105 48.43 8.20 37.70
N PRO A 106 48.14 9.11 38.65
CA PRO A 106 48.00 10.52 38.36
C PRO A 106 49.29 11.06 37.70
N PRO A 107 49.20 11.92 36.69
CA PRO A 107 50.38 12.48 36.03
C PRO A 107 51.20 13.27 37.05
N ALA A 108 52.42 12.81 37.32
CA ALA A 108 53.37 13.53 38.15
C ALA A 108 53.64 14.91 37.51
N SER A 109 53.54 15.97 38.31
CA SER A 109 53.64 17.35 37.88
C SER A 109 54.96 17.65 37.15
N ALA A 110 54.92 17.75 35.83
CA ALA A 110 56.02 18.24 35.00
C ALA A 110 55.75 19.70 34.56
N PRO A 111 56.76 20.58 34.55
CA PRO A 111 56.58 22.01 34.27
C PRO A 111 56.36 22.30 32.76
N PRO A 112 55.79 23.46 32.41
CA PRO A 112 55.43 23.79 31.04
C PRO A 112 56.60 24.43 30.27
N THR A 113 57.13 23.77 29.25
CA THR A 113 57.98 24.43 28.22
C THR A 113 57.85 23.81 26.83
N SER A 114 57.65 24.71 25.86
CA SER A 114 57.98 24.62 24.42
C SER A 114 56.95 24.01 23.44
N PRO A 115 56.75 24.65 22.25
CA PRO A 115 55.82 24.21 21.21
C PRO A 115 56.44 23.18 20.23
N PRO A 116 55.63 22.45 19.46
CA PRO A 116 56.12 21.42 18.54
C PRO A 116 56.51 21.97 17.15
N PRO A 117 57.57 21.43 16.51
CA PRO A 117 57.83 21.57 15.08
C PRO A 117 57.07 20.51 14.24
N THR A 118 57.13 20.66 12.92
CA THR A 118 56.12 20.15 11.99
C THR A 118 56.55 18.90 11.19
N SER A 119 55.75 17.81 11.27
CA SER A 119 55.62 16.72 10.25
C SER A 119 56.84 15.79 10.00
N PRO A 120 56.70 14.61 9.32
CA PRO A 120 55.56 14.12 8.51
C PRO A 120 55.02 12.69 8.81
N ARG A 121 53.88 12.37 8.17
CA ARG A 121 53.21 11.04 8.06
C ARG A 121 53.99 10.10 7.10
N PRO A 122 53.73 8.77 7.05
CA PRO A 122 52.42 8.09 6.96
C PRO A 122 52.17 7.11 8.14
N SER A 123 51.14 6.25 8.25
CA SER A 123 50.11 5.75 7.31
C SER A 123 48.71 5.55 7.95
N THR A 124 47.79 5.01 7.13
CA THR A 124 46.49 4.32 7.40
C THR A 124 46.40 3.20 6.33
N PRO A 125 45.48 2.18 6.30
CA PRO A 125 44.06 2.14 6.70
C PRO A 125 43.60 0.78 7.36
N PRO A 126 42.30 0.44 7.55
CA PRO A 126 41.07 1.15 7.17
C PRO A 126 40.08 1.46 8.32
N ALA A 127 39.72 2.73 8.40
CA ALA A 127 38.39 3.12 8.89
C ALA A 127 37.34 2.87 7.78
N ALA A 128 36.12 2.51 8.17
CA ALA A 128 34.99 2.50 7.25
C ALA A 128 34.69 3.94 6.76
N ALA A 129 34.25 4.07 5.51
CA ALA A 129 34.21 5.36 4.83
C ALA A 129 33.08 6.28 5.32
N GLU A 130 33.42 7.30 6.11
CA GLU A 130 32.59 8.52 6.16
C GLU A 130 32.69 9.25 4.82
N ARG A 131 31.58 9.28 4.07
CA ARG A 131 31.42 10.22 2.95
C ARG A 131 31.46 11.66 3.49
N PRO A 132 31.99 12.65 2.73
CA PRO A 132 31.93 14.05 3.11
C PRO A 132 30.47 14.50 3.30
N ARG A 133 30.02 14.63 4.55
CA ARG A 133 28.68 15.14 4.85
C ARG A 133 28.65 16.64 4.53
N ALA A 134 27.84 17.01 3.55
CA ALA A 134 27.64 18.41 3.18
C ALA A 134 27.20 19.24 4.41
N PRO A 135 27.58 20.53 4.50
CA PRO A 135 27.23 21.38 5.64
C PRO A 135 25.71 21.43 5.84
N ALA A 136 25.30 21.41 7.11
CA ALA A 136 23.88 21.35 7.47
C ALA A 136 23.07 22.49 6.82
N PRO A 137 21.86 22.19 6.30
CA PRO A 137 21.06 23.16 5.56
C PRO A 137 20.60 24.31 6.46
N ARG A 138 20.75 25.55 5.97
CA ARG A 138 20.46 26.78 6.73
C ARG A 138 19.01 27.24 6.63
N ASN A 139 18.23 26.71 5.67
CA ASN A 139 16.81 27.01 5.50
C ASN A 139 16.01 25.78 4.99
N ALA A 140 14.68 25.90 4.97
CA ALA A 140 13.75 24.84 4.58
C ALA A 140 13.98 24.33 3.16
N GLU A 141 14.14 25.23 2.19
CA GLU A 141 14.34 24.91 0.78
C GLU A 141 15.65 24.17 0.55
N GLN A 142 16.73 24.59 1.21
CA GLN A 142 18.02 23.91 1.15
C GLN A 142 17.94 22.50 1.75
N ALA A 143 17.23 22.32 2.88
CA ALA A 143 17.04 21.00 3.50
C ALA A 143 16.29 20.04 2.57
N TYR A 144 15.19 20.50 1.97
CA TYR A 144 14.44 19.74 0.97
C TYR A 144 15.27 19.44 -0.30
N ASN A 145 16.08 20.39 -0.77
CA ASN A 145 16.96 20.21 -1.93
C ASN A 145 18.10 19.22 -1.66
N VAL A 146 18.64 19.16 -0.43
CA VAL A 146 19.60 18.13 -0.01
C VAL A 146 18.94 16.75 -0.04
N ALA A 147 17.77 16.58 0.59
CA ALA A 147 17.04 15.32 0.56
C ALA A 147 16.71 14.84 -0.88
N LEU A 148 16.36 15.76 -1.78
CA LEU A 148 16.19 15.49 -3.21
C LEU A 148 17.49 15.09 -3.92
N ALA A 149 18.63 15.68 -3.54
CA ALA A 149 19.93 15.29 -4.08
C ALA A 149 20.31 13.87 -3.63
N THR A 150 20.12 13.55 -2.34
CA THR A 150 20.28 12.20 -1.77
C THR A 150 19.40 11.17 -2.51
N PHE A 151 18.14 11.51 -2.77
CA PHE A 151 17.23 10.67 -3.55
C PHE A 151 17.74 10.42 -4.98
N ARG A 152 18.20 11.47 -5.67
CA ARG A 152 18.75 11.39 -7.03
C ARG A 152 20.05 10.60 -7.09
N ALA A 153 20.85 10.63 -6.03
CA ALA A 153 22.04 9.78 -5.84
C ALA A 153 21.69 8.30 -5.58
N ARG A 154 20.40 7.95 -5.52
CA ARG A 154 19.85 6.61 -5.22
C ARG A 154 20.10 6.12 -3.79
N GLU A 155 20.47 7.02 -2.89
CA GLU A 155 20.65 6.73 -1.47
C GLU A 155 19.29 6.78 -0.74
N TYR A 156 18.35 5.94 -1.19
CA TYR A 156 16.93 6.05 -0.82
C TYR A 156 16.67 6.00 0.70
N GLY A 157 17.43 5.19 1.44
CA GLY A 157 17.33 5.14 2.91
C GLY A 157 17.72 6.47 3.57
N GLN A 158 18.84 7.08 3.16
CA GLN A 158 19.26 8.38 3.68
C GLN A 158 18.29 9.49 3.22
N ALA A 159 17.79 9.43 1.98
CA ALA A 159 16.82 10.39 1.48
C ALA A 159 15.51 10.39 2.30
N VAL A 160 15.03 9.21 2.72
CA VAL A 160 13.88 9.11 3.63
C VAL A 160 14.17 9.80 4.96
N LEU A 161 15.35 9.58 5.56
CA LEU A 161 15.75 10.26 6.81
C LEU A 161 15.82 11.78 6.63
N ASP A 162 16.41 12.25 5.53
CA ASP A 162 16.53 13.68 5.22
C ASP A 162 15.15 14.35 5.01
N PHE A 163 14.19 13.66 4.36
CA PHE A 163 12.82 14.16 4.23
C PHE A 163 12.04 14.14 5.54
N VAL A 164 12.23 13.13 6.39
CA VAL A 164 11.61 13.07 7.73
C VAL A 164 12.13 14.20 8.62
N ASP A 165 13.44 14.44 8.63
CA ASP A 165 14.07 15.56 9.34
C ASP A 165 13.58 16.93 8.83
N PHE A 166 13.44 17.09 7.51
CA PHE A 166 12.83 18.27 6.91
C PHE A 166 11.39 18.51 7.41
N MET A 167 10.53 17.48 7.40
CA MET A 167 9.15 17.61 7.85
C MET A 167 9.04 17.89 9.36
N ALA A 168 9.92 17.30 10.17
CA ALA A 168 9.97 17.55 11.61
C ALA A 168 10.40 18.99 11.94
N LYS A 169 11.38 19.54 11.20
CA LYS A 169 11.87 20.92 11.38
C LYS A 169 10.94 21.97 10.78
N TYR A 170 10.24 21.65 9.71
CA TYR A 170 9.43 22.61 8.94
C TYR A 170 7.98 22.13 8.71
N PRO A 171 7.22 21.73 9.75
CA PRO A 171 5.95 20.99 9.62
C PRO A 171 4.80 21.78 8.97
N LYS A 172 4.92 23.11 8.85
CA LYS A 172 3.94 23.99 8.18
C LYS A 172 4.40 24.45 6.79
N HIS A 173 5.53 23.97 6.29
CA HIS A 173 6.09 24.44 5.01
C HIS A 173 5.31 23.88 3.81
N PRO A 174 5.07 24.65 2.72
CA PRO A 174 4.36 24.17 1.53
C PRO A 174 4.95 22.90 0.88
N LEU A 175 6.24 22.61 1.13
CA LEU A 175 6.92 21.42 0.62
C LEU A 175 6.70 20.15 1.47
N VAL A 176 6.05 20.20 2.64
CA VAL A 176 5.80 18.99 3.48
C VAL A 176 5.06 17.90 2.70
N ALA A 177 4.01 18.26 1.97
CA ALA A 177 3.27 17.32 1.12
C ALA A 177 4.15 16.70 0.01
N ASN A 178 5.13 17.46 -0.50
CA ASN A 178 6.08 16.97 -1.49
C ASN A 178 7.14 16.05 -0.85
N ALA A 179 7.65 16.39 0.33
CA ALA A 179 8.59 15.54 1.08
C ALA A 179 7.96 14.18 1.43
N GLN A 180 6.74 14.16 1.95
CA GLN A 180 5.98 12.94 2.23
C GLN A 180 5.76 12.10 0.95
N TYR A 181 5.49 12.75 -0.18
CA TYR A 181 5.40 12.08 -1.48
C TYR A 181 6.74 11.46 -1.93
N TRP A 182 7.88 12.15 -1.73
CA TRP A 182 9.20 11.62 -2.09
C TRP A 182 9.65 10.45 -1.20
N ILE A 183 9.20 10.40 0.05
CA ILE A 183 9.34 9.20 0.91
C ILE A 183 8.60 8.02 0.25
N GLY A 184 7.36 8.21 -0.21
CA GLY A 184 6.62 7.20 -0.98
C GLY A 184 7.35 6.76 -2.26
N GLU A 185 7.93 7.69 -3.02
CA GLU A 185 8.76 7.37 -4.20
C GLU A 185 9.99 6.55 -3.84
N ALA A 186 10.62 6.82 -2.69
CA ALA A 186 11.84 6.12 -2.26
C ALA A 186 11.55 4.64 -1.98
N TYR A 187 10.43 4.32 -1.32
CA TYR A 187 9.98 2.93 -1.17
C TYR A 187 9.49 2.32 -2.49
N TYR A 188 8.81 3.09 -3.35
CA TYR A 188 8.32 2.62 -4.64
C TYR A 188 9.46 2.16 -5.56
N VAL A 189 10.55 2.94 -5.64
CA VAL A 189 11.72 2.59 -6.46
C VAL A 189 12.51 1.41 -5.87
N GLN A 190 12.51 1.26 -4.54
CA GLN A 190 13.02 0.06 -3.85
C GLN A 190 12.09 -1.17 -3.99
N ARG A 191 10.95 -1.04 -4.66
CA ARG A 191 9.91 -2.07 -4.84
C ARG A 191 9.19 -2.50 -3.57
N ASP A 192 9.34 -1.77 -2.47
CA ASP A 192 8.48 -1.92 -1.30
C ASP A 192 7.15 -1.18 -1.55
N TYR A 193 6.31 -1.80 -2.37
CA TYR A 193 5.02 -1.22 -2.75
C TYR A 193 4.03 -1.13 -1.58
N ARG A 194 4.21 -1.92 -0.51
CA ARG A 194 3.37 -1.84 0.69
C ARG A 194 3.71 -0.58 1.48
N GLN A 195 4.99 -0.38 1.79
CA GLN A 195 5.42 0.82 2.50
C GLN A 195 5.22 2.07 1.65
N ALA A 196 5.53 2.02 0.35
CA ALA A 196 5.27 3.12 -0.57
C ALA A 196 3.80 3.56 -0.55
N MET A 197 2.87 2.60 -0.61
CA MET A 197 1.43 2.87 -0.53
C MET A 197 1.04 3.58 0.78
N THR A 198 1.55 3.12 1.93
CA THR A 198 1.35 3.77 3.23
C THR A 198 1.85 5.21 3.22
N GLU A 199 3.06 5.45 2.71
CA GLU A 199 3.68 6.78 2.69
C GLU A 199 3.04 7.73 1.67
N PHE A 200 2.51 7.22 0.55
CA PHE A 200 1.66 8.01 -0.36
C PHE A 200 0.30 8.33 0.27
N GLN A 201 -0.30 7.39 1.00
CA GLN A 201 -1.58 7.63 1.67
C GLN A 201 -1.48 8.74 2.71
N LYS A 202 -0.38 8.80 3.48
CA LYS A 202 -0.09 9.90 4.42
C LYS A 202 -0.12 11.29 3.80
N VAL A 203 0.15 11.45 2.49
CA VAL A 203 0.07 12.76 1.80
C VAL A 203 -1.33 13.36 1.92
N LEU A 204 -2.37 12.52 1.92
CA LEU A 204 -3.76 12.93 2.09
C LEU A 204 -4.04 13.38 3.52
N ASP A 205 -3.40 12.74 4.49
CA ASP A 205 -3.63 13.00 5.92
C ASP A 205 -2.90 14.28 6.38
N VAL A 206 -1.64 14.48 5.95
CA VAL A 206 -0.86 15.68 6.32
C VAL A 206 -1.23 16.93 5.51
N ALA A 207 -1.77 16.77 4.31
CA ALA A 207 -2.05 17.89 3.42
C ALA A 207 -3.20 17.61 2.42
N PRO A 208 -4.45 17.44 2.90
CA PRO A 208 -5.59 17.04 2.07
C PRO A 208 -5.90 17.98 0.91
N ASN A 209 -5.59 19.28 1.06
CA ASN A 209 -5.79 20.30 0.03
C ASN A 209 -4.55 20.52 -0.87
N SER A 210 -3.51 19.69 -0.74
CA SER A 210 -2.28 19.85 -1.53
C SER A 210 -2.50 19.48 -3.00
N PRO A 211 -1.93 20.23 -3.96
CA PRO A 211 -1.90 19.84 -5.37
C PRO A 211 -1.14 18.51 -5.61
N LYS A 212 -0.49 17.95 -4.58
CA LYS A 212 0.20 16.66 -4.63
C LYS A 212 -0.68 15.44 -4.32
N VAL A 213 -1.87 15.63 -3.73
CA VAL A 213 -2.82 14.53 -3.44
C VAL A 213 -3.19 13.69 -4.68
N PRO A 214 -3.48 14.26 -5.87
CA PRO A 214 -3.83 13.47 -7.06
C PRO A 214 -2.67 12.60 -7.55
N ASP A 215 -1.42 13.07 -7.42
CA ASP A 215 -0.22 12.30 -7.75
C ASP A 215 0.00 11.16 -6.76
N ALA A 216 -0.20 11.41 -5.46
CA ALA A 216 -0.09 10.40 -4.42
C ALA A 216 -1.11 9.26 -4.62
N LEU A 217 -2.38 9.59 -4.90
CA LEU A 217 -3.41 8.61 -5.21
C LEU A 217 -3.12 7.82 -6.51
N LEU A 218 -2.64 8.49 -7.57
CA LEU A 218 -2.19 7.79 -8.79
C LEU A 218 -1.12 6.74 -8.47
N LYS A 219 -0.18 7.10 -7.57
CA LYS A 219 0.89 6.21 -7.10
C LYS A 219 0.39 5.08 -6.19
N VAL A 220 -0.60 5.31 -5.33
CA VAL A 220 -1.29 4.24 -4.58
C VAL A 220 -1.88 3.19 -5.54
N GLY A 221 -2.55 3.62 -6.61
CA GLY A 221 -3.07 2.70 -7.63
C GLY A 221 -1.95 1.94 -8.38
N LEU A 222 -0.80 2.59 -8.63
CA LEU A 222 0.38 1.92 -9.18
C LEU A 222 0.99 0.90 -8.19
N CYS A 223 1.00 1.19 -6.88
CA CYS A 223 1.41 0.21 -5.87
C CYS A 223 0.50 -1.02 -5.89
N TYR A 224 -0.82 -0.83 -5.92
CA TYR A 224 -1.78 -1.95 -6.05
C TYR A 224 -1.53 -2.80 -7.29
N ARG A 225 -1.32 -2.19 -8.48
CA ARG A 225 -0.98 -2.94 -9.70
C ARG A 225 0.30 -3.77 -9.55
N ASN A 226 1.35 -3.21 -8.96
CA ASN A 226 2.60 -3.95 -8.72
C ASN A 226 2.41 -5.10 -7.70
N LEU A 227 1.52 -4.93 -6.72
CA LEU A 227 1.08 -5.97 -5.77
C LEU A 227 0.08 -6.98 -6.38
N ARG A 228 -0.17 -6.92 -7.69
CA ARG A 228 -1.15 -7.73 -8.45
C ARG A 228 -2.61 -7.50 -8.09
N ASP A 229 -2.92 -6.48 -7.29
CA ASP A 229 -4.28 -6.09 -6.98
C ASP A 229 -4.83 -5.12 -8.03
N GLU A 230 -5.18 -5.68 -9.18
CA GLU A 230 -5.75 -4.95 -10.30
C GLU A 230 -7.12 -4.34 -9.99
N SER A 231 -7.84 -4.89 -9.00
CA SER A 231 -9.17 -4.36 -8.60
C SER A 231 -9.01 -3.04 -7.86
N ARG A 232 -8.22 -3.00 -6.78
CA ARG A 232 -7.95 -1.78 -6.02
C ARG A 232 -7.14 -0.76 -6.82
N ALA A 233 -6.28 -1.20 -7.73
CA ALA A 233 -5.60 -0.31 -8.67
C ALA A 233 -6.59 0.51 -9.52
N ARG A 234 -7.55 -0.18 -10.19
CA ARG A 234 -8.58 0.49 -11.00
C ARG A 234 -9.51 1.36 -10.15
N GLN A 235 -9.96 0.88 -8.99
CA GLN A 235 -10.81 1.66 -8.09
C GLN A 235 -10.12 2.97 -7.66
N THR A 236 -8.81 2.91 -7.37
CA THR A 236 -8.02 4.10 -7.02
C THR A 236 -7.89 5.06 -8.20
N TRP A 237 -7.62 4.57 -9.41
CA TRP A 237 -7.51 5.42 -10.60
C TRP A 237 -8.84 6.03 -11.03
N ASP A 238 -9.94 5.30 -10.91
CA ASP A 238 -11.29 5.82 -11.13
C ASP A 238 -11.60 6.96 -10.15
N ARG A 239 -11.24 6.79 -8.87
CA ARG A 239 -11.30 7.88 -7.88
C ARG A 239 -10.47 9.09 -8.31
N VAL A 240 -9.22 8.93 -8.75
CA VAL A 240 -8.40 10.07 -9.24
C VAL A 240 -9.07 10.77 -10.42
N ALA A 241 -9.65 10.00 -11.35
CA ALA A 241 -10.33 10.50 -12.54
C ALA A 241 -11.65 11.25 -12.25
N LYS A 242 -12.30 10.95 -11.12
CA LYS A 242 -13.56 11.54 -10.64
C LYS A 242 -13.32 12.72 -9.68
N ASP A 243 -12.51 12.54 -8.65
CA ASP A 243 -12.25 13.53 -7.60
C ASP A 243 -11.37 14.69 -8.12
N TYR A 244 -10.44 14.41 -9.05
CA TYR A 244 -9.45 15.38 -9.52
C TYR A 244 -9.43 15.52 -11.06
N PRO A 245 -10.58 15.74 -11.73
CA PRO A 245 -10.75 15.52 -13.18
C PRO A 245 -9.94 16.48 -14.06
N LYS A 246 -9.42 17.57 -13.51
CA LYS A 246 -8.55 18.56 -14.19
C LYS A 246 -7.04 18.33 -13.96
N SER A 247 -6.66 17.34 -13.14
CA SER A 247 -5.25 17.07 -12.82
C SER A 247 -4.56 16.27 -13.93
N ALA A 248 -3.25 16.48 -14.11
CA ALA A 248 -2.44 15.63 -14.98
C ALA A 248 -2.45 14.15 -14.54
N SER A 249 -2.64 13.92 -13.23
CA SER A 249 -2.76 12.61 -12.60
C SER A 249 -4.05 11.90 -13.02
N ALA A 250 -5.17 12.62 -13.20
CA ALA A 250 -6.41 12.08 -13.76
C ALA A 250 -6.29 11.67 -15.23
N THR A 251 -5.57 12.45 -16.05
CA THR A 251 -5.28 12.05 -17.44
C THR A 251 -4.49 10.72 -17.49
N LYS A 252 -3.47 10.57 -16.63
CA LYS A 252 -2.71 9.32 -16.49
C LYS A 252 -3.59 8.17 -15.96
N ALA A 253 -4.43 8.43 -14.96
CA ALA A 253 -5.34 7.45 -14.38
C ALA A 253 -6.33 6.90 -15.44
N ARG A 254 -6.92 7.77 -16.26
CA ARG A 254 -7.80 7.37 -17.38
C ARG A 254 -7.07 6.52 -18.42
N ALA A 255 -5.82 6.86 -18.76
CA ALA A 255 -5.02 6.04 -19.66
C ALA A 255 -4.74 4.63 -19.10
N LEU A 256 -4.40 4.53 -17.80
CA LEU A 256 -4.16 3.25 -17.11
C LEU A 256 -5.43 2.38 -17.00
N LEU A 257 -6.60 2.99 -16.84
CA LEU A 257 -7.89 2.29 -16.85
C LEU A 257 -8.19 1.67 -18.22
N ASN A 258 -7.86 2.38 -19.30
CA ASN A 258 -8.14 1.95 -20.67
C ASN A 258 -7.14 0.90 -21.19
N GLU A 259 -5.92 0.83 -20.63
CA GLU A 259 -4.81 -0.04 -21.05
C GLU A 259 -5.22 -1.52 -21.21
N LYS A 260 -6.05 -2.05 -20.29
CA LYS A 260 -6.53 -3.45 -20.36
C LYS A 260 -7.79 -3.65 -21.21
N ALA A 261 -8.60 -2.63 -21.44
CA ALA A 261 -9.75 -2.75 -22.35
C ALA A 261 -9.28 -3.07 -23.79
N SER A 262 -8.18 -2.44 -24.23
CA SER A 262 -7.54 -2.75 -25.51
C SER A 262 -6.89 -4.15 -25.59
N ALA A 263 -6.57 -4.77 -24.45
CA ALA A 263 -5.94 -6.09 -24.40
C ALA A 263 -6.96 -7.25 -24.39
N ALA A 264 -8.23 -6.97 -24.08
CA ALA A 264 -9.32 -7.95 -24.12
C ALA A 264 -10.14 -7.92 -25.43
N THR A 265 -9.74 -7.08 -26.39
CA THR A 265 -10.43 -6.87 -27.68
C THR A 265 -9.54 -7.28 -28.88
N LYS A 266 -8.57 -8.16 -28.65
CA LYS A 266 -7.68 -8.79 -29.64
C LYS A 266 -7.52 -10.26 -29.31
#